data_AF-A0A1J5AAU6-F1
#
_entry.id   AF-A0A1J5AAU6-F1
#
_cell.length_a   1.000
_cell.length_b   1.000
_cell.length_c   1.000
_cell.angle_alpha   90.00
_cell.angle_beta   90.00
_cell.angle_gamma   90.00
#
_symmetry.space_group_name_H-M   'P 1'
#
loop_
_entity.id
_entity.type
_entity.pdbx_description
1 polymer ?
#
loop_
_entity_poly.entity_id
_entity_poly.type
_entity_poly.pdbx_seq_one_letter_code
_entity_poly.pdbx_strand_id
1 'polypeptide(L)'
;MQGFTRPVFILAVCLWIALPAIATAAPVAQETGSGPPISSYEDAQMPRQARAIGVSVAQVGNRPAAEALRPADLAVYYGWPSLVNGNFQNNAAAAAVFGQYQTVVFGEGVEESTHGDHVNTTEIIQLLHQNYGARAFGYINATRWGTTWTVTGSSPASWEAHLDMWAAMGVDGIFVDRFSYDWGITRVTQNSILDAIHSRSLSAFVNGWFVDHVFGSDPDPGFPWGNPTSIPSHMLPTDLYLLESFTIFEGSYDECDRLYGDSWIEKADKAFYYHQVYGSEMWTMTTANRLTSASLAAVSDEIDSRLSYAWHATALYGFQGLGWTEPYFSATGASQNLLPWRSRPSPNPPAGAGTQFQNAVQHLDTLHARDTDVGQFRVVCGPADTRSAEFVAWAVAPALDIAQAGNQVRLSWLHQAANQTYQVWRSADLPYFDPGAGQGAWVAAVAADGAAHDQELVYLDDGATPLPAVEVIGDVAHQYFWVVRGANDNGVSDNSNRVGEFDFALVPGQ
;
A
#
# COMPACT_ATOMS: atom_id res chain seq x y z
N MET A 1 -25.68 -43.70 -5.41
CA MET A 1 -25.14 -42.58 -4.62
C MET A 1 -23.78 -42.25 -5.20
N GLN A 2 -23.71 -41.19 -6.00
CA GLN A 2 -22.53 -40.81 -6.76
C GLN A 2 -21.52 -40.15 -5.82
N GLY A 3 -20.33 -40.73 -5.69
CA GLY A 3 -19.19 -40.13 -5.01
C GLY A 3 -18.49 -39.16 -5.94
N PHE A 4 -18.39 -37.90 -5.52
CA PHE A 4 -17.49 -36.91 -6.12
C PHE A 4 -16.16 -36.96 -5.38
N THR A 5 -15.16 -37.59 -5.99
CA THR A 5 -13.76 -37.36 -5.64
C THR A 5 -13.29 -36.11 -6.38
N ARG A 6 -13.03 -35.03 -5.65
CA ARG A 6 -12.34 -33.84 -6.18
C ARG A 6 -10.84 -34.16 -6.32
N PRO A 7 -10.17 -33.76 -7.42
CA PRO A 7 -8.74 -33.91 -7.54
C PRO A 7 -8.01 -32.92 -6.62
N VAL A 8 -7.03 -33.43 -5.88
CA VAL A 8 -6.02 -32.64 -5.18
C VAL A 8 -5.02 -32.17 -6.24
N PHE A 9 -4.98 -30.87 -6.51
CA PHE A 9 -3.92 -30.26 -7.31
C PHE A 9 -2.74 -29.94 -6.39
N ILE A 10 -1.63 -30.64 -6.59
CA ILE A 10 -0.32 -30.31 -6.01
C ILE A 10 0.39 -29.45 -7.05
N LEU A 11 0.67 -28.18 -6.73
CA LEU A 11 1.42 -27.27 -7.60
C LEU A 11 2.70 -26.85 -6.90
N ALA A 12 3.83 -27.33 -7.40
CA ALA A 12 5.15 -26.76 -7.16
C ALA A 12 5.45 -25.79 -8.31
N VAL A 13 5.75 -24.52 -8.00
CA VAL A 13 6.03 -23.51 -9.03
C VAL A 13 7.54 -23.54 -9.36
N CYS A 14 7.83 -24.04 -10.55
CA CYS A 14 9.10 -23.84 -11.25
C CYS A 14 8.84 -23.10 -12.55
N LEU A 15 9.66 -22.09 -12.79
CA LEU A 15 9.81 -21.36 -14.05
C LEU A 15 10.16 -22.35 -15.18
N TRP A 16 9.34 -22.45 -16.24
CA TRP A 16 9.68 -23.20 -17.45
C TRP A 16 9.45 -22.35 -18.71
N ILE A 17 10.47 -22.28 -19.57
CA ILE A 17 10.41 -21.76 -20.94
C ILE A 17 11.00 -22.82 -21.86
N ALA A 18 10.29 -23.17 -22.94
CA ALA A 18 10.83 -23.90 -24.09
C ALA A 18 11.11 -22.91 -25.23
N LEU A 19 12.32 -22.95 -25.79
CA LEU A 19 12.80 -22.11 -26.90
C LEU A 19 12.69 -22.85 -28.24
N PRO A 20 12.31 -22.18 -29.35
CA PRO A 20 12.79 -22.52 -30.69
C PRO A 20 13.88 -21.54 -31.14
N ALA A 21 14.95 -22.07 -31.74
CA ALA A 21 16.13 -21.34 -32.19
C ALA A 21 15.88 -20.47 -33.44
N ILE A 22 16.51 -19.28 -33.51
CA ILE A 22 17.43 -18.81 -34.58
C ILE A 22 17.92 -17.36 -34.32
N ALA A 23 19.24 -17.15 -34.52
CA ALA A 23 20.04 -15.92 -34.74
C ALA A 23 20.48 -15.00 -33.55
N THR A 24 21.54 -15.45 -32.86
CA THR A 24 22.70 -14.73 -32.28
C THR A 24 22.51 -13.36 -31.59
N ALA A 25 22.01 -13.41 -30.35
CA ALA A 25 22.58 -12.72 -29.20
C ALA A 25 22.89 -13.79 -28.14
N ALA A 26 23.94 -13.64 -27.33
CA ALA A 26 24.31 -14.64 -26.33
C ALA A 26 23.12 -14.93 -25.39
N PRO A 27 22.71 -16.20 -25.19
CA PRO A 27 21.60 -16.53 -24.32
C PRO A 27 21.99 -16.29 -22.86
N VAL A 28 21.16 -15.54 -22.14
CA VAL A 28 21.14 -15.52 -20.67
C VAL A 28 20.88 -16.95 -20.20
N ALA A 29 21.72 -17.46 -19.30
CA ALA A 29 21.68 -18.84 -18.84
C ALA A 29 20.32 -19.16 -18.18
N GLN A 30 19.60 -20.14 -18.74
CA GLN A 30 18.41 -20.73 -18.10
C GLN A 30 18.84 -21.71 -17.01
N GLU A 31 18.44 -21.45 -15.76
CA GLU A 31 18.60 -22.38 -14.64
C GLU A 31 17.35 -23.29 -14.50
N THR A 32 17.52 -24.59 -14.73
CA THR A 32 16.45 -25.62 -14.65
C THR A 32 16.42 -26.34 -13.30
N GLY A 33 16.70 -25.64 -12.20
CA GLY A 33 16.75 -26.25 -10.88
C GLY A 33 15.38 -26.37 -10.22
N SER A 34 14.82 -27.57 -10.14
CA SER A 34 13.67 -27.84 -9.27
C SER A 34 14.14 -27.81 -7.81
N GLY A 35 13.69 -26.83 -7.03
CA GLY A 35 13.81 -26.86 -5.58
C GLY A 35 13.15 -28.13 -5.01
N PRO A 36 13.53 -28.56 -3.79
CA PRO A 36 12.88 -29.70 -3.15
C PRO A 36 11.37 -29.42 -3.00
N PRO A 37 10.50 -30.43 -3.16
CA PRO A 37 9.07 -30.26 -2.98
C PRO A 37 8.77 -29.82 -1.54
N ILE A 38 8.15 -28.64 -1.40
CA ILE A 38 7.74 -28.01 -0.12
C ILE A 38 6.74 -28.92 0.65
N SER A 39 6.08 -29.84 -0.04
CA SER A 39 4.98 -30.67 0.50
C SER A 39 5.34 -31.64 1.62
N SER A 40 6.61 -31.79 2.02
CA SER A 40 7.00 -32.74 3.09
C SER A 40 7.23 -32.10 4.46
N TYR A 41 7.18 -30.77 4.58
CA TYR A 41 7.34 -30.07 5.88
C TYR A 41 6.04 -29.45 6.41
N GLU A 42 4.98 -29.43 5.61
CA GLU A 42 3.72 -28.73 5.91
C GLU A 42 2.76 -29.51 6.84
N ASP A 43 2.97 -30.82 7.04
CA ASP A 43 2.13 -31.67 7.91
C ASP A 43 2.62 -31.75 9.37
N ALA A 44 3.79 -31.19 9.69
CA ALA A 44 4.24 -31.05 11.06
C ALA A 44 3.56 -29.81 11.67
N GLN A 45 2.42 -30.04 12.34
CA GLN A 45 1.65 -29.07 13.10
C GLN A 45 2.52 -27.96 13.72
N MET A 46 2.64 -26.81 13.05
CA MET A 46 3.08 -25.59 13.71
C MET A 46 1.97 -25.23 14.71
N PRO A 47 2.28 -25.12 16.01
CA PRO A 47 1.29 -24.61 16.95
C PRO A 47 0.94 -23.19 16.53
N ARG A 48 -0.36 -22.93 16.32
CA ARG A 48 -0.94 -21.61 16.06
C ARG A 48 -0.67 -20.66 17.24
N GLN A 49 0.57 -20.23 17.42
CA GLN A 49 0.98 -19.25 18.44
C GLN A 49 0.78 -17.80 17.99
N ALA A 50 0.19 -17.57 16.81
CA ALA A 50 -0.27 -16.24 16.39
C ALA A 50 -1.59 -15.79 17.04
N ARG A 51 -2.15 -16.55 18.01
CA ARG A 51 -3.23 -16.02 18.86
C ARG A 51 -2.65 -15.21 20.00
N ALA A 52 -2.74 -13.89 19.83
CA ALA A 52 -2.43 -12.84 20.80
C ALA A 52 -0.93 -12.61 21.03
N ILE A 53 -0.25 -12.06 20.03
CA ILE A 53 0.75 -11.02 20.32
C ILE A 53 -0.04 -9.80 20.80
N GLY A 54 -0.54 -9.87 22.05
CA GLY A 54 -1.05 -8.73 22.80
C GLY A 54 0.10 -7.84 23.26
N VAL A 55 1.02 -7.52 22.34
CA VAL A 55 2.11 -6.58 22.62
C VAL A 55 1.47 -5.21 22.57
N SER A 56 1.24 -4.65 23.76
CA SER A 56 1.02 -3.22 23.87
C SER A 56 2.25 -2.54 23.27
N VAL A 57 2.09 -1.89 22.12
CA VAL A 57 3.12 -1.14 21.37
C VAL A 57 3.64 0.08 22.15
N ALA A 58 3.32 0.21 23.44
CA ALA A 58 3.51 1.41 24.25
C ALA A 58 4.97 1.72 24.66
N GLN A 59 5.99 0.98 24.20
CA GLN A 59 7.37 1.19 24.69
C GLN A 59 8.52 1.16 23.66
N VAL A 60 8.26 1.26 22.35
CA VAL A 60 9.36 1.49 21.40
C VAL A 60 9.64 3.00 21.28
N GLY A 61 10.42 3.51 22.22
CA GLY A 61 10.94 4.86 22.19
C GLY A 61 12.15 4.97 21.26
N ASN A 62 11.90 5.22 19.97
CA ASN A 62 12.75 6.00 19.06
C ASN A 62 12.06 6.07 17.69
N ARG A 63 12.08 7.26 17.08
CA ARG A 63 11.22 7.70 15.97
C ARG A 63 11.04 6.61 14.89
N PRO A 64 9.82 6.09 14.66
CA PRO A 64 9.56 5.32 13.46
C PRO A 64 9.88 6.19 12.25
N ALA A 65 10.35 5.58 11.16
CA ALA A 65 10.32 6.24 9.87
C ALA A 65 8.91 6.80 9.65
N ALA A 66 8.80 7.97 9.01
CA ALA A 66 7.49 8.57 8.78
C ALA A 66 6.64 7.56 7.99
N GLU A 67 5.58 7.06 8.62
CA GLU A 67 4.63 6.15 7.98
C GLU A 67 4.05 6.86 6.75
N ALA A 68 4.00 6.15 5.63
CA ALA A 68 3.55 6.74 4.37
C ALA A 68 2.04 6.56 4.24
N LEU A 69 1.29 7.67 4.34
CA LEU A 69 -0.11 7.69 3.88
C LEU A 69 -0.23 7.50 2.36
N ARG A 70 0.88 7.71 1.66
CA ARG A 70 1.00 7.62 0.21
C ARG A 70 2.12 6.64 -0.16
N PRO A 71 1.81 5.36 -0.39
CA PRO A 71 2.77 4.42 -0.94
C PRO A 71 3.40 4.99 -2.22
N ALA A 72 4.73 5.00 -2.25
CA ALA A 72 5.52 5.30 -3.42
C ALA A 72 5.37 4.21 -4.49
N ASP A 73 5.70 4.55 -5.71
CA ASP A 73 5.58 3.70 -6.88
C ASP A 73 6.90 2.94 -7.11
N LEU A 74 6.80 1.60 -7.11
CA LEU A 74 7.90 0.69 -7.39
C LEU A 74 7.78 0.11 -8.81
N ALA A 75 8.90 0.05 -9.52
CA ALA A 75 9.07 -0.78 -10.70
C ALA A 75 10.14 -1.85 -10.45
N VAL A 76 9.84 -3.09 -10.83
CA VAL A 76 10.83 -4.18 -10.95
C VAL A 76 10.90 -4.59 -12.42
N TYR A 77 12.08 -4.48 -13.02
CA TYR A 77 12.25 -4.66 -14.45
C TYR A 77 13.54 -5.41 -14.78
N TYR A 78 13.39 -6.64 -15.30
CA TYR A 78 14.50 -7.55 -15.60
C TYR A 78 14.82 -7.68 -17.11
N GLY A 79 14.19 -6.87 -17.95
CA GLY A 79 14.53 -6.76 -19.38
C GLY A 79 15.75 -5.87 -19.61
N TRP A 80 16.05 -5.54 -20.88
CA TRP A 80 17.06 -4.54 -21.22
C TRP A 80 16.49 -3.14 -20.96
N PRO A 81 17.00 -2.36 -19.98
CA PRO A 81 16.43 -1.06 -19.64
C PRO A 81 16.29 -0.10 -20.82
N SER A 82 17.23 -0.11 -21.78
CA SER A 82 17.17 0.76 -22.97
C SER A 82 16.06 0.39 -23.96
N LEU A 83 15.41 -0.77 -23.79
CA LEU A 83 14.34 -1.25 -24.65
C LEU A 83 12.95 -1.05 -24.03
N VAL A 84 12.86 -0.53 -22.80
CA VAL A 84 11.59 -0.36 -22.09
C VAL A 84 10.58 0.42 -22.94
N ASN A 85 9.37 -0.11 -23.06
CA ASN A 85 8.27 0.41 -23.87
C ASN A 85 8.66 0.75 -25.32
N GLY A 86 9.63 0.04 -25.89
CA GLY A 86 10.09 0.25 -27.27
C GLY A 86 10.98 1.49 -27.46
N ASN A 87 11.61 1.99 -26.40
CA ASN A 87 12.50 3.16 -26.46
C ASN A 87 13.89 2.89 -27.07
N PHE A 88 14.08 1.80 -27.82
CA PHE A 88 15.35 1.32 -28.41
C PHE A 88 16.50 2.35 -28.45
N GLN A 89 17.42 2.27 -27.47
CA GLN A 89 18.64 3.11 -27.36
C GLN A 89 18.41 4.62 -27.18
N ASN A 90 17.19 5.05 -26.87
CA ASN A 90 16.90 6.39 -26.39
C ASN A 90 16.87 6.37 -24.85
N ASN A 91 18.05 6.51 -24.25
CA ASN A 91 18.24 6.42 -22.80
C ASN A 91 17.47 7.51 -22.04
N ALA A 92 17.29 8.70 -22.63
CA ALA A 92 16.46 9.77 -22.06
C ALA A 92 14.97 9.38 -22.01
N ALA A 93 14.44 8.77 -23.07
CA ALA A 93 13.05 8.30 -23.08
C ALA A 93 12.85 7.08 -22.16
N ALA A 94 13.82 6.16 -22.10
CA ALA A 94 13.81 5.06 -21.15
C ALA A 94 13.82 5.57 -19.69
N ALA A 95 14.70 6.52 -19.37
CA ALA A 95 14.74 7.17 -18.06
C ALA A 95 13.43 7.90 -17.74
N ALA A 96 12.75 8.50 -18.72
CA ALA A 96 11.43 9.10 -18.51
C ALA A 96 10.34 8.08 -18.15
N VAL A 97 10.40 6.87 -18.72
CA VAL A 97 9.48 5.79 -18.36
C VAL A 97 9.71 5.37 -16.90
N PHE A 98 10.95 5.07 -16.54
CA PHE A 98 11.32 4.66 -15.19
C PHE A 98 11.17 5.79 -14.16
N GLY A 99 11.36 7.04 -14.56
CA GLY A 99 11.24 8.24 -13.71
C GLY A 99 9.81 8.56 -13.26
N GLN A 100 8.81 7.82 -13.74
CA GLN A 100 7.46 7.83 -13.18
C GLN A 100 7.38 7.11 -11.82
N TYR A 101 8.37 6.28 -11.52
CA TYR A 101 8.48 5.53 -10.27
C TYR A 101 9.52 6.19 -9.35
N GLN A 102 9.29 6.16 -8.05
CA GLN A 102 10.25 6.67 -7.07
C GLN A 102 11.35 5.64 -6.76
N THR A 103 11.08 4.35 -6.98
CA THR A 103 12.06 3.27 -6.83
C THR A 103 12.00 2.31 -8.02
N VAL A 104 13.16 1.95 -8.55
CA VAL A 104 13.31 1.05 -9.70
C VAL A 104 14.34 -0.03 -9.39
N VAL A 105 14.00 -1.29 -9.65
CA VAL A 105 14.91 -2.44 -9.57
C VAL A 105 15.25 -2.91 -10.98
N PHE A 106 16.54 -3.00 -11.29
CA PHE A 106 17.05 -3.55 -12.55
C PHE A 106 17.56 -4.99 -12.36
N GLY A 107 17.30 -5.85 -13.35
CA GLY A 107 17.64 -7.27 -13.28
C GLY A 107 19.13 -7.58 -13.38
N GLU A 108 19.50 -8.80 -12.99
CA GLU A 108 20.87 -9.32 -13.00
C GLU A 108 21.49 -9.37 -14.41
N GLY A 109 22.82 -9.33 -14.46
CA GLY A 109 23.64 -9.48 -15.66
C GLY A 109 23.87 -8.19 -16.43
N VAL A 110 23.01 -7.17 -16.30
CA VAL A 110 23.21 -5.87 -16.97
C VAL A 110 24.37 -5.07 -16.36
N GLU A 111 24.76 -5.39 -15.12
CA GLU A 111 25.91 -4.84 -14.43
C GLU A 111 27.26 -5.32 -14.98
N GLU A 112 27.27 -6.45 -15.69
CA GLU A 112 28.50 -6.94 -16.31
C GLU A 112 28.90 -6.03 -17.47
N SER A 113 30.16 -5.57 -17.50
CA SER A 113 30.67 -4.68 -18.56
C SER A 113 30.60 -5.30 -19.97
N THR A 114 30.43 -6.62 -20.06
CA THR A 114 30.26 -7.36 -21.32
C THR A 114 28.82 -7.43 -21.79
N HIS A 115 27.84 -7.07 -20.95
CA HIS A 115 26.43 -7.06 -21.33
C HIS A 115 26.14 -5.94 -22.34
N GLY A 116 25.34 -6.24 -23.36
CA GLY A 116 25.07 -5.31 -24.47
C GLY A 116 24.35 -4.02 -24.05
N ASP A 117 23.67 -4.04 -22.90
CA ASP A 117 22.93 -2.90 -22.35
C ASP A 117 23.60 -2.22 -21.15
N HIS A 118 24.84 -2.62 -20.78
CA HIS A 118 25.54 -2.11 -19.61
C HIS A 118 25.70 -0.58 -19.66
N VAL A 119 26.31 -0.06 -20.72
CA VAL A 119 26.56 1.38 -20.90
C VAL A 119 25.26 2.18 -20.90
N ASN A 120 24.21 1.66 -21.56
CA ASN A 120 22.90 2.32 -21.60
C ASN A 120 22.25 2.36 -20.21
N THR A 121 22.32 1.25 -19.47
CA THR A 121 21.75 1.15 -18.12
C THR A 121 22.47 2.12 -17.16
N THR A 122 23.79 2.23 -17.25
CA THR A 122 24.55 3.25 -16.48
C THR A 122 24.09 4.67 -16.80
N GLU A 123 23.89 5.01 -18.07
CA GLU A 123 23.38 6.33 -18.46
C GLU A 123 21.94 6.56 -17.97
N ILE A 124 21.06 5.56 -18.06
CA ILE A 124 19.68 5.62 -17.57
C ILE A 124 19.66 5.90 -16.06
N ILE A 125 20.48 5.20 -15.26
CA ILE A 125 20.59 5.44 -13.81
C ILE A 125 20.99 6.90 -13.53
N GLN A 126 21.99 7.41 -14.23
CA GLN A 126 22.42 8.81 -14.08
C GLN A 126 21.29 9.80 -14.42
N LEU A 127 20.53 9.53 -15.48
CA LEU A 127 19.40 10.36 -15.89
C LEU A 127 18.24 10.29 -14.89
N LEU A 128 18.00 9.15 -14.24
CA LEU A 128 17.02 8.98 -13.16
C LEU A 128 17.36 9.88 -11.97
N HIS A 129 18.61 9.87 -11.53
CA HIS A 129 19.07 10.73 -10.45
C HIS A 129 18.98 12.21 -10.79
N GLN A 130 19.43 12.60 -12.00
CA GLN A 130 19.52 14.00 -12.40
C GLN A 130 18.15 14.65 -12.62
N ASN A 131 17.20 13.92 -13.20
CA ASN A 131 15.96 14.51 -13.71
C ASN A 131 14.71 14.13 -12.90
N TYR A 132 14.75 13.01 -12.16
CA TYR A 132 13.55 12.45 -11.52
C TYR A 132 13.72 12.21 -10.02
N GLY A 133 14.96 12.10 -9.52
CA GLY A 133 15.23 11.80 -8.12
C GLY A 133 14.80 10.39 -7.70
N ALA A 134 14.64 9.47 -8.66
CA ALA A 134 14.26 8.08 -8.43
C ALA A 134 15.45 7.26 -7.90
N ARG A 135 15.20 6.35 -6.96
CA ARG A 135 16.20 5.40 -6.46
C ARG A 135 16.33 4.21 -7.41
N ALA A 136 17.56 3.84 -7.74
CA ALA A 136 17.88 2.68 -8.56
C ALA A 136 18.50 1.56 -7.70
N PHE A 137 18.03 0.33 -7.88
CA PHE A 137 18.54 -0.86 -7.20
C PHE A 137 18.99 -1.91 -8.21
N GLY A 138 20.15 -2.50 -7.99
CA GLY A 138 20.65 -3.63 -8.77
C GLY A 138 20.24 -4.97 -8.18
N TYR A 139 19.76 -5.91 -9.00
CA TYR A 139 19.36 -7.24 -8.53
C TYR A 139 20.59 -8.15 -8.29
N ILE A 140 20.54 -8.94 -7.22
CA ILE A 140 21.32 -10.15 -7.02
C ILE A 140 20.46 -11.29 -6.47
N ASN A 141 20.89 -12.53 -6.65
CA ASN A 141 20.26 -13.72 -6.08
C ASN A 141 21.07 -14.26 -4.88
N ALA A 142 20.47 -14.35 -3.68
CA ALA A 142 21.18 -14.82 -2.49
C ALA A 142 21.64 -16.30 -2.57
N THR A 143 20.96 -17.12 -3.37
CA THR A 143 21.16 -18.59 -3.41
C THR A 143 22.27 -19.05 -4.33
N ARG A 144 22.61 -18.24 -5.34
CA ARG A 144 23.49 -18.62 -6.44
C ARG A 144 24.95 -18.83 -6.02
N TRP A 145 25.32 -18.43 -4.80
CA TRP A 145 26.74 -18.43 -4.37
C TRP A 145 27.02 -18.89 -2.93
N GLY A 146 26.14 -19.70 -2.33
CA GLY A 146 26.36 -20.23 -0.98
C GLY A 146 25.86 -21.66 -0.75
N THR A 147 25.20 -22.24 -1.75
CA THR A 147 24.75 -23.62 -1.72
C THR A 147 25.59 -24.44 -2.68
N THR A 148 25.69 -25.76 -2.49
CA THR A 148 26.37 -26.69 -3.41
C THR A 148 25.83 -26.67 -4.85
N TRP A 149 24.84 -25.82 -5.13
CA TRP A 149 24.24 -25.55 -6.42
C TRP A 149 25.17 -24.70 -7.29
N THR A 150 26.22 -25.34 -7.82
CA THR A 150 27.08 -24.72 -8.83
C THR A 150 26.24 -24.54 -10.10
N VAL A 151 25.86 -23.31 -10.41
CA VAL A 151 25.29 -23.00 -11.72
C VAL A 151 26.40 -23.15 -12.75
N THR A 152 26.35 -24.22 -13.53
CA THR A 152 27.25 -24.43 -14.65
C THR A 152 26.99 -23.38 -15.72
N GLY A 153 27.93 -22.44 -15.91
CA GLY A 153 28.01 -21.65 -17.15
C GLY A 153 28.29 -20.16 -17.00
N SER A 154 28.18 -19.56 -15.81
CA SER A 154 28.62 -18.17 -15.58
C SER A 154 30.05 -18.14 -15.06
N SER A 155 30.85 -17.20 -15.56
CA SER A 155 32.15 -16.87 -14.96
C SER A 155 31.96 -16.62 -13.45
N PRO A 156 32.78 -17.18 -12.56
CA PRO A 156 32.58 -17.10 -11.11
C PRO A 156 33.02 -15.74 -10.57
N ALA A 157 32.34 -14.67 -10.98
CA ALA A 157 32.29 -13.48 -10.16
C ALA A 157 31.55 -13.86 -8.87
N SER A 158 32.16 -13.61 -7.71
CA SER A 158 31.44 -13.72 -6.44
C SER A 158 30.30 -12.70 -6.43
N TRP A 159 29.24 -12.93 -5.65
CA TRP A 159 28.19 -11.93 -5.46
C TRP A 159 28.77 -10.55 -5.05
N GLU A 160 29.88 -10.52 -4.31
CA GLU A 160 30.62 -9.30 -3.98
C GLU A 160 31.12 -8.53 -5.22
N ALA A 161 31.56 -9.23 -6.27
CA ALA A 161 31.97 -8.60 -7.51
C ALA A 161 30.78 -8.01 -8.26
N HIS A 162 29.59 -8.66 -8.21
CA HIS A 162 28.36 -8.06 -8.72
C HIS A 162 27.96 -6.81 -7.91
N LEU A 163 28.17 -6.80 -6.60
CA LEU A 163 27.97 -5.59 -5.79
C LEU A 163 28.90 -4.45 -6.23
N ASP A 164 30.17 -4.75 -6.52
CA ASP A 164 31.13 -3.75 -7.01
C ASP A 164 30.73 -3.20 -8.39
N MET A 165 30.24 -4.07 -9.27
CA MET A 165 29.75 -3.67 -10.60
C MET A 165 28.54 -2.75 -10.50
N TRP A 166 27.54 -3.13 -9.70
CA TRP A 166 26.36 -2.30 -9.45
C TRP A 166 26.73 -0.97 -8.81
N ALA A 167 27.59 -0.97 -7.79
CA ALA A 167 28.09 0.24 -7.14
C ALA A 167 28.80 1.16 -8.15
N ALA A 168 29.60 0.61 -9.06
CA ALA A 168 30.30 1.37 -10.09
C ALA A 168 29.36 2.01 -11.13
N MET A 169 28.18 1.42 -11.37
CA MET A 169 27.12 2.01 -12.20
C MET A 169 26.35 3.13 -11.48
N GLY A 170 26.52 3.26 -10.15
CA GLY A 170 25.91 4.30 -9.35
C GLY A 170 24.49 3.98 -8.89
N VAL A 171 24.16 2.72 -8.59
CA VAL A 171 22.88 2.40 -7.92
C VAL A 171 22.85 2.94 -6.48
N ASP A 172 21.66 3.14 -5.94
CA ASP A 172 21.42 3.55 -4.54
C ASP A 172 21.39 2.35 -3.58
N GLY A 173 21.16 1.15 -4.12
CA GLY A 173 21.04 -0.06 -3.31
C GLY A 173 21.06 -1.34 -4.12
N ILE A 174 20.90 -2.45 -3.41
CA ILE A 174 20.93 -3.80 -3.97
C ILE A 174 19.64 -4.51 -3.60
N PHE A 175 18.91 -4.94 -4.62
CA PHE A 175 17.77 -5.82 -4.45
C PHE A 175 18.24 -7.26 -4.31
N VAL A 176 17.99 -7.88 -3.16
CA VAL A 176 18.48 -9.24 -2.84
C VAL A 176 17.30 -10.20 -2.83
N ASP A 177 17.22 -11.04 -3.84
CA ASP A 177 16.15 -12.03 -3.96
C ASP A 177 16.47 -13.33 -3.23
N ARG A 178 15.42 -14.09 -2.87
CA ARG A 178 15.49 -15.36 -2.12
C ARG A 178 16.22 -15.22 -0.77
N PHE A 179 16.03 -14.10 -0.09
CA PHE A 179 16.69 -13.76 1.17
C PHE A 179 16.01 -14.40 2.39
N SER A 180 15.79 -15.72 2.37
CA SER A 180 14.98 -16.40 3.39
C SER A 180 15.44 -17.84 3.63
N TYR A 181 15.15 -18.39 4.82
CA TYR A 181 15.58 -19.74 5.20
C TYR A 181 14.90 -20.85 4.38
N ASP A 182 13.78 -20.61 3.71
CA ASP A 182 13.21 -21.63 2.81
C ASP A 182 14.07 -21.89 1.56
N TRP A 183 15.07 -21.03 1.30
CA TRP A 183 15.95 -21.08 0.14
C TRP A 183 17.36 -21.62 0.41
N GLY A 184 17.60 -22.21 1.57
CA GLY A 184 18.95 -22.70 1.93
C GLY A 184 19.86 -21.61 2.52
N ILE A 185 19.39 -20.38 2.71
CA ILE A 185 20.19 -19.27 3.24
C ILE A 185 20.18 -19.29 4.77
N THR A 186 21.35 -19.14 5.39
CA THR A 186 21.47 -19.02 6.86
C THR A 186 21.50 -17.56 7.30
N ARG A 187 21.23 -17.28 8.58
CA ARG A 187 21.39 -15.95 9.17
C ARG A 187 22.81 -15.40 9.02
N VAL A 188 23.83 -16.25 9.12
CA VAL A 188 25.24 -15.84 8.89
C VAL A 188 25.44 -15.38 7.45
N THR A 189 24.87 -16.09 6.48
CA THR A 189 24.92 -15.72 5.07
C THR A 189 24.15 -14.41 4.80
N GLN A 190 22.94 -14.28 5.34
CA GLN A 190 22.14 -13.06 5.25
C GLN A 190 22.92 -11.85 5.78
N ASN A 191 23.47 -11.94 7.00
CA ASN A 191 24.23 -10.87 7.61
C ASN A 191 25.52 -10.54 6.83
N SER A 192 26.21 -11.55 6.28
CA SER A 192 27.39 -11.31 5.45
C SER A 192 27.07 -10.54 4.17
N ILE A 193 25.92 -10.82 3.54
CA ILE A 193 25.45 -10.08 2.36
C ILE A 193 25.11 -8.63 2.75
N LEU A 194 24.38 -8.43 3.85
CA LEU A 194 24.02 -7.09 4.35
C LEU A 194 25.27 -6.26 4.67
N ASP A 195 26.22 -6.83 5.42
CA ASP A 195 27.47 -6.17 5.78
C ASP A 195 28.26 -5.71 4.54
N ALA A 196 28.30 -6.54 3.50
CA ALA A 196 28.97 -6.21 2.26
C ALA A 196 28.24 -5.13 1.45
N ILE A 197 26.90 -5.11 1.44
CA ILE A 197 26.12 -4.03 0.84
C ILE A 197 26.39 -2.72 1.59
N HIS A 198 26.29 -2.72 2.91
CA HIS A 198 26.48 -1.53 3.75
C HIS A 198 27.92 -1.00 3.70
N SER A 199 28.93 -1.89 3.56
CA SER A 199 30.33 -1.48 3.39
C SER A 199 30.58 -0.63 2.14
N ARG A 200 29.67 -0.69 1.16
CA ARG A 200 29.67 0.11 -0.08
C ARG A 200 28.80 1.36 0.02
N SER A 201 28.28 1.68 1.20
CA SER A 201 27.31 2.77 1.43
C SER A 201 26.03 2.64 0.58
N LEU A 202 25.63 1.40 0.30
CA LEU A 202 24.38 1.06 -0.40
C LEU A 202 23.31 0.60 0.59
N SER A 203 22.03 0.79 0.25
CA SER A 203 20.91 0.18 0.97
C SER A 203 20.65 -1.26 0.49
N ALA A 204 20.23 -2.14 1.39
CA ALA A 204 19.67 -3.44 1.00
C ALA A 204 18.17 -3.31 0.74
N PHE A 205 17.66 -3.99 -0.29
CA PHE A 205 16.23 -4.17 -0.56
C PHE A 205 15.94 -5.66 -0.70
N VAL A 206 15.54 -6.31 0.38
CA VAL A 206 15.54 -7.78 0.43
C VAL A 206 14.15 -8.36 0.19
N ASN A 207 14.07 -9.43 -0.60
CA ASN A 207 12.84 -10.20 -0.85
C ASN A 207 12.97 -11.58 -0.21
N GLY A 208 12.06 -11.89 0.72
CA GLY A 208 12.04 -13.16 1.43
C GLY A 208 10.59 -13.59 1.70
N TRP A 209 10.31 -14.88 1.56
CA TRP A 209 8.93 -15.39 1.65
C TRP A 209 8.31 -15.21 3.04
N PHE A 210 9.13 -15.36 4.09
CA PHE A 210 8.71 -15.23 5.48
C PHE A 210 9.42 -14.03 6.14
N VAL A 211 8.64 -13.10 6.68
CA VAL A 211 9.17 -11.88 7.33
C VAL A 211 10.11 -12.22 8.49
N ASP A 212 9.75 -13.23 9.29
CA ASP A 212 10.55 -13.70 10.43
C ASP A 212 11.90 -14.28 10.01
N HIS A 213 12.03 -14.83 8.81
CA HIS A 213 13.34 -15.30 8.31
C HIS A 213 14.29 -14.12 8.03
N VAL A 214 13.75 -12.93 7.74
CA VAL A 214 14.56 -11.74 7.44
C VAL A 214 14.92 -10.98 8.71
N PHE A 215 13.97 -10.79 9.62
CA PHE A 215 14.14 -9.92 10.79
C PHE A 215 14.23 -10.66 12.13
N GLY A 216 13.61 -11.85 12.22
CA GLY A 216 13.53 -12.62 13.44
C GLY A 216 14.88 -13.18 13.87
N SER A 217 15.17 -13.08 15.16
CA SER A 217 16.33 -13.69 15.80
C SER A 217 16.04 -15.06 16.40
N ASP A 218 14.78 -15.47 16.52
CA ASP A 218 14.46 -16.75 17.14
C ASP A 218 14.77 -17.92 16.20
N PRO A 219 15.22 -19.07 16.72
CA PRO A 219 15.40 -20.26 15.88
C PRO A 219 14.04 -20.70 15.34
N ASP A 220 13.94 -20.85 14.03
CA ASP A 220 12.73 -21.34 13.39
C ASP A 220 12.66 -22.87 13.48
N PRO A 221 11.63 -23.47 14.11
CA PRO A 221 11.51 -24.92 14.20
C PRO A 221 11.34 -25.65 12.86
N GLY A 222 10.77 -24.99 11.85
CA GLY A 222 10.66 -25.49 10.47
C GLY A 222 11.98 -25.40 9.71
N PHE A 223 12.84 -24.44 10.07
CA PHE A 223 14.16 -24.24 9.49
C PHE A 223 15.26 -24.16 10.57
N PRO A 224 15.49 -25.25 11.33
CA PRO A 224 16.40 -25.23 12.48
C PRO A 224 17.86 -24.93 12.09
N TRP A 225 18.20 -25.10 10.82
CA TRP A 225 19.50 -24.78 10.25
C TRP A 225 19.64 -23.30 9.83
N GLY A 226 18.54 -22.55 9.72
CA GLY A 226 18.53 -21.15 9.28
C GLY A 226 19.19 -20.21 10.29
N ASN A 227 18.75 -20.25 11.56
CA ASN A 227 19.32 -19.44 12.65
C ASN A 227 19.39 -20.19 14.00
N PRO A 228 20.17 -21.29 14.10
CA PRO A 228 20.21 -22.16 15.27
C PRO A 228 20.73 -21.48 16.54
N THR A 229 21.48 -20.40 16.40
CA THR A 229 22.19 -19.72 17.49
C THR A 229 21.58 -18.36 17.85
N SER A 230 20.38 -18.08 17.33
CA SER A 230 19.64 -16.84 17.58
C SER A 230 20.40 -15.55 17.28
N ILE A 231 21.11 -15.52 16.16
CA ILE A 231 21.86 -14.33 15.74
C ILE A 231 20.86 -13.26 15.26
N PRO A 232 20.97 -11.99 15.70
CA PRO A 232 20.09 -10.92 15.23
C PRO A 232 20.36 -10.58 13.76
N SER A 233 19.34 -10.05 13.08
CA SER A 233 19.47 -9.53 11.72
C SER A 233 20.33 -8.26 11.70
N HIS A 234 21.09 -8.04 10.62
CA HIS A 234 21.84 -6.80 10.38
C HIS A 234 21.05 -5.79 9.52
N MET A 235 19.75 -5.99 9.30
CA MET A 235 18.90 -5.01 8.62
C MET A 235 18.98 -3.65 9.33
N LEU A 236 19.13 -2.58 8.56
CA LEU A 236 19.22 -1.21 9.03
C LEU A 236 17.92 -0.43 8.75
N PRO A 237 17.71 0.72 9.41
CA PRO A 237 16.59 1.62 9.10
C PRO A 237 16.59 2.15 7.66
N THR A 238 17.74 2.13 6.98
CA THR A 238 17.88 2.55 5.58
C THR A 238 17.61 1.43 4.58
N ASP A 239 17.37 0.21 5.05
CA ASP A 239 17.08 -0.95 4.22
C ASP A 239 15.57 -1.08 3.98
N LEU A 240 15.24 -1.83 2.94
CA LEU A 240 13.89 -2.09 2.47
C LEU A 240 13.62 -3.60 2.55
N TYR A 241 12.38 -3.98 2.86
CA TYR A 241 11.89 -5.34 2.72
C TYR A 241 10.71 -5.40 1.76
N LEU A 242 10.73 -6.38 0.86
CA LEU A 242 9.66 -6.62 -0.10
C LEU A 242 8.72 -7.73 0.40
N LEU A 243 7.44 -7.40 0.53
CA LEU A 243 6.35 -8.37 0.66
C LEU A 243 5.88 -8.81 -0.73
N GLU A 244 6.29 -9.99 -1.16
CA GLU A 244 5.86 -10.60 -2.43
C GLU A 244 5.27 -12.02 -2.22
N SER A 245 4.06 -12.32 -2.68
CA SER A 245 3.04 -11.38 -3.15
C SER A 245 2.35 -10.65 -1.99
N PHE A 246 1.81 -9.47 -2.26
CA PHE A 246 0.96 -8.74 -1.32
C PHE A 246 -0.43 -8.49 -1.91
N THR A 247 -1.47 -8.98 -1.24
CA THR A 247 -2.92 -8.88 -1.56
C THR A 247 -3.38 -9.45 -2.89
N ILE A 248 -2.53 -9.48 -3.92
CA ILE A 248 -2.81 -10.05 -5.24
C ILE A 248 -1.73 -11.09 -5.54
N PHE A 249 -2.12 -12.36 -5.59
CA PHE A 249 -1.27 -13.50 -5.90
C PHE A 249 -1.70 -14.12 -7.23
N GLU A 250 -0.78 -14.19 -8.19
CA GLU A 250 -1.02 -14.72 -9.54
C GLU A 250 -2.28 -14.13 -10.20
N GLY A 251 -2.44 -12.81 -10.08
CA GLY A 251 -3.54 -12.04 -10.67
C GLY A 251 -4.88 -12.22 -9.97
N SER A 252 -4.95 -12.99 -8.88
CA SER A 252 -6.15 -13.17 -8.05
C SER A 252 -5.94 -12.50 -6.70
N TYR A 253 -6.98 -12.01 -6.02
CA TYR A 253 -6.72 -11.55 -4.66
C TYR A 253 -6.42 -12.72 -3.73
N ASP A 254 -5.40 -12.53 -2.91
CA ASP A 254 -4.95 -13.47 -1.90
C ASP A 254 -6.04 -13.68 -0.83
N GLU A 255 -6.05 -14.86 -0.25
CA GLU A 255 -7.06 -15.24 0.73
C GLU A 255 -6.71 -14.67 2.11
N CYS A 256 -7.74 -14.25 2.85
CA CYS A 256 -7.60 -13.69 4.20
C CYS A 256 -7.25 -14.76 5.23
N ASP A 257 -7.65 -16.00 4.95
CA ASP A 257 -7.42 -17.20 5.76
C ASP A 257 -6.85 -18.26 4.83
N ARG A 258 -5.58 -18.09 4.46
CA ARG A 258 -4.92 -19.03 3.56
C ARG A 258 -4.72 -20.34 4.30
N LEU A 259 -5.20 -21.44 3.70
CA LEU A 259 -5.06 -22.79 4.29
C LEU A 259 -3.60 -23.24 4.47
N TYR A 260 -2.64 -22.59 3.79
CA TYR A 260 -1.22 -22.90 3.81
C TYR A 260 -0.37 -21.61 3.82
N GLY A 261 0.41 -21.43 4.90
CA GLY A 261 1.27 -20.26 5.14
C GLY A 261 0.54 -19.07 5.75
N ASP A 262 1.29 -18.01 6.02
CA ASP A 262 0.74 -16.75 6.55
C ASP A 262 -0.19 -16.11 5.51
N SER A 263 -1.37 -15.67 5.94
CA SER A 263 -2.23 -14.81 5.11
C SER A 263 -1.53 -13.49 4.80
N TRP A 264 -1.97 -12.76 3.76
CA TRP A 264 -1.37 -11.44 3.49
C TRP A 264 -1.49 -10.48 4.69
N ILE A 265 -2.53 -10.63 5.52
CA ILE A 265 -2.73 -9.85 6.76
C ILE A 265 -1.68 -10.23 7.80
N GLU A 266 -1.47 -11.53 8.04
CA GLU A 266 -0.46 -11.99 9.01
C GLU A 266 0.95 -11.58 8.57
N LYS A 267 1.25 -11.64 7.27
CA LYS A 267 2.50 -11.11 6.70
C LYS A 267 2.62 -9.61 6.94
N ALA A 268 1.55 -8.85 6.72
CA ALA A 268 1.51 -7.41 6.93
C ALA A 268 1.71 -7.04 8.40
N ASP A 269 1.05 -7.73 9.33
CA ASP A 269 1.18 -7.50 10.76
C ASP A 269 2.62 -7.73 11.24
N LYS A 270 3.27 -8.80 10.76
CA LYS A 270 4.69 -9.07 11.04
C LYS A 270 5.59 -7.99 10.46
N ALA A 271 5.38 -7.62 9.20
CA ALA A 271 6.15 -6.55 8.56
C ALA A 271 5.96 -5.21 9.28
N PHE A 272 4.74 -4.87 9.70
CA PHE A 272 4.45 -3.69 10.49
C PHE A 272 5.17 -3.73 11.84
N TYR A 273 5.14 -4.85 12.54
CA TYR A 273 5.90 -5.03 13.77
C TYR A 273 7.41 -4.77 13.55
N TYR A 274 8.02 -5.42 12.56
CA TYR A 274 9.45 -5.24 12.30
C TYR A 274 9.80 -3.86 11.78
N HIS A 275 8.88 -3.18 11.09
CA HIS A 275 9.03 -1.77 10.70
C HIS A 275 9.19 -0.90 11.94
N GLN A 276 8.36 -1.11 12.96
CA GLN A 276 8.47 -0.36 14.23
C GLN A 276 9.76 -0.69 15.00
N VAL A 277 10.29 -1.91 14.86
CA VAL A 277 11.51 -2.36 15.57
C VAL A 277 12.79 -1.89 14.88
N TYR A 278 12.89 -2.08 13.56
CA TYR A 278 14.12 -1.84 12.79
C TYR A 278 14.13 -0.49 12.08
N GLY A 279 12.96 0.14 11.89
CA GLY A 279 12.82 1.35 11.08
C GLY A 279 13.00 1.14 9.57
N SER A 280 13.28 -0.09 9.13
CA SER A 280 13.41 -0.45 7.71
C SER A 280 12.12 -0.18 6.97
N GLU A 281 12.20 0.27 5.73
CA GLU A 281 11.03 0.50 4.89
C GLU A 281 10.39 -0.84 4.49
N MET A 282 9.06 -0.87 4.47
CA MET A 282 8.26 -2.00 4.00
C MET A 282 7.67 -1.64 2.65
N TRP A 283 7.95 -2.47 1.66
CA TRP A 283 7.46 -2.33 0.30
C TRP A 283 6.64 -3.56 -0.08
N THR A 284 5.63 -3.37 -0.91
CA THR A 284 4.72 -4.44 -1.31
C THR A 284 4.78 -4.64 -2.81
N MET A 285 4.53 -5.87 -3.27
CA MET A 285 4.40 -6.15 -4.69
C MET A 285 3.31 -7.18 -4.96
N THR A 286 2.44 -6.88 -5.92
CA THR A 286 1.49 -7.85 -6.44
C THR A 286 2.20 -8.89 -7.28
N THR A 287 1.63 -10.07 -7.50
CA THR A 287 2.04 -10.95 -8.60
C THR A 287 0.86 -11.11 -9.56
N ALA A 288 1.08 -10.87 -10.85
CA ALA A 288 0.03 -10.97 -11.86
C ALA A 288 0.08 -12.33 -12.57
N ASN A 289 -1.09 -12.85 -12.99
CA ASN A 289 -1.13 -13.97 -13.92
C ASN A 289 -0.56 -13.54 -15.28
N ARG A 290 -0.09 -14.49 -16.08
CA ARG A 290 0.22 -14.29 -17.50
C ARG A 290 -1.05 -14.03 -18.29
N LEU A 291 -1.56 -12.81 -18.18
CA LEU A 291 -2.56 -12.28 -19.10
C LEU A 291 -1.88 -12.07 -20.44
N THR A 292 -2.44 -12.60 -21.52
CA THR A 292 -2.00 -12.28 -22.89
C THR A 292 -2.14 -10.78 -23.15
N SER A 293 -1.34 -10.21 -24.06
CA SER A 293 -1.47 -8.79 -24.43
C SER A 293 -2.87 -8.42 -24.93
N ALA A 294 -3.57 -9.36 -25.59
CA ALA A 294 -4.97 -9.20 -25.99
C ALA A 294 -5.96 -9.21 -24.81
N SER A 295 -5.65 -9.90 -23.70
CA SER A 295 -6.48 -9.90 -22.50
C SER A 295 -6.22 -8.71 -21.57
N LEU A 296 -5.03 -8.10 -21.61
CA LEU A 296 -4.69 -6.94 -20.76
C LEU A 296 -5.61 -5.73 -21.01
N ALA A 297 -5.94 -5.44 -22.28
CA ALA A 297 -6.87 -4.36 -22.60
C ALA A 297 -8.32 -4.70 -22.21
N ALA A 298 -8.70 -5.99 -22.26
CA ALA A 298 -10.04 -6.46 -21.92
C ALA A 298 -10.31 -6.50 -20.40
N VAL A 299 -9.26 -6.43 -19.57
CA VAL A 299 -9.35 -6.53 -18.11
C VAL A 299 -8.76 -5.30 -17.40
N SER A 300 -8.67 -4.15 -18.07
CA SER A 300 -8.09 -2.93 -17.47
C SER A 300 -8.83 -2.54 -16.20
N ASP A 301 -10.16 -2.52 -16.21
CA ASP A 301 -10.97 -2.18 -15.03
C ASP A 301 -10.72 -3.15 -13.86
N GLU A 302 -10.48 -4.43 -14.16
CA GLU A 302 -10.18 -5.46 -13.17
C GLU A 302 -8.77 -5.31 -12.59
N ILE A 303 -7.80 -4.94 -13.42
CA ILE A 303 -6.44 -4.58 -12.99
C ILE A 303 -6.48 -3.33 -12.11
N ASP A 304 -7.19 -2.29 -12.54
CA ASP A 304 -7.28 -1.02 -11.82
C ASP A 304 -7.96 -1.21 -10.46
N SER A 305 -9.01 -2.04 -10.39
CA SER A 305 -9.66 -2.41 -9.13
C SER A 305 -8.70 -3.17 -8.18
N ARG A 306 -7.95 -4.15 -8.69
CA ARG A 306 -6.96 -4.90 -7.89
C ARG A 306 -5.78 -4.06 -7.45
N LEU A 307 -5.29 -3.18 -8.32
CA LEU A 307 -4.24 -2.23 -7.99
C LEU A 307 -4.74 -1.27 -6.91
N SER A 308 -5.97 -0.76 -7.03
CA SER A 308 -6.58 0.06 -5.99
C SER A 308 -6.67 -0.67 -4.66
N TYR A 309 -7.07 -1.95 -4.66
CA TYR A 309 -7.11 -2.79 -3.47
C TYR A 309 -5.72 -2.93 -2.82
N ALA A 310 -4.71 -3.30 -3.60
CA ALA A 310 -3.34 -3.43 -3.13
C ALA A 310 -2.77 -2.11 -2.61
N TRP A 311 -3.10 -1.00 -3.27
CA TRP A 311 -2.68 0.34 -2.89
C TRP A 311 -3.26 0.75 -1.53
N HIS A 312 -4.58 0.59 -1.34
CA HIS A 312 -5.22 0.92 -0.06
C HIS A 312 -4.75 0.00 1.07
N ALA A 313 -4.49 -1.28 0.79
CA ALA A 313 -3.92 -2.19 1.78
C ALA A 313 -2.48 -1.83 2.14
N THR A 314 -1.67 -1.37 1.19
CA THR A 314 -0.31 -0.88 1.47
C THR A 314 -0.37 0.40 2.31
N ALA A 315 -1.27 1.32 1.95
CA ALA A 315 -1.50 2.56 2.70
C ALA A 315 -2.04 2.28 4.11
N LEU A 316 -2.95 1.32 4.30
CA LEU A 316 -3.51 0.93 5.61
C LEU A 316 -2.41 0.65 6.65
N TYR A 317 -1.33 -0.02 6.25
CA TYR A 317 -0.20 -0.33 7.14
C TYR A 317 0.86 0.78 7.22
N GLY A 318 0.72 1.85 6.44
CA GLY A 318 1.72 2.92 6.34
C GLY A 318 3.01 2.49 5.63
N PHE A 319 2.94 1.44 4.81
CA PHE A 319 4.08 0.91 4.07
C PHE A 319 4.53 1.87 2.96
N GLN A 320 5.84 1.92 2.73
CA GLN A 320 6.49 2.99 2.00
C GLN A 320 6.26 2.93 0.49
N GLY A 321 5.97 1.77 -0.09
CA GLY A 321 5.64 1.71 -1.52
C GLY A 321 5.05 0.41 -2.02
N LEU A 322 4.52 0.47 -3.24
CA LEU A 322 3.80 -0.59 -3.93
C LEU A 322 4.29 -0.72 -5.38
N GLY A 323 4.60 -1.96 -5.76
CA GLY A 323 4.84 -2.37 -7.14
C GLY A 323 3.67 -3.17 -7.72
N TRP A 324 3.38 -2.94 -9.00
CA TRP A 324 2.51 -3.83 -9.78
C TRP A 324 3.36 -4.68 -10.70
N THR A 325 3.28 -6.01 -10.56
CA THR A 325 4.03 -6.93 -11.41
C THR A 325 3.37 -7.05 -12.77
N GLU A 326 4.10 -6.69 -13.83
CA GLU A 326 3.66 -6.91 -15.21
C GLU A 326 4.09 -8.32 -15.68
N PRO A 327 3.24 -9.12 -16.35
CA PRO A 327 3.64 -10.47 -16.76
C PRO A 327 4.75 -10.53 -17.83
N TYR A 328 5.17 -9.38 -18.39
CA TYR A 328 6.04 -9.28 -19.57
C TYR A 328 7.32 -8.44 -19.40
N PHE A 329 7.69 -8.06 -18.18
CA PHE A 329 8.91 -7.24 -17.96
C PHE A 329 10.22 -7.99 -18.28
N SER A 330 10.19 -9.33 -18.37
CA SER A 330 11.36 -10.21 -18.62
C SER A 330 11.19 -11.16 -19.82
N ALA A 331 10.11 -11.03 -20.60
CA ALA A 331 9.80 -11.96 -21.68
C ALA A 331 10.62 -11.70 -22.95
N THR A 332 10.79 -12.73 -23.80
CA THR A 332 11.22 -12.63 -25.20
C THR A 332 10.01 -12.65 -26.18
N GLY A 333 10.09 -12.16 -27.43
CA GLY A 333 8.98 -11.98 -28.42
C GLY A 333 8.57 -10.54 -28.89
N ALA A 334 7.37 -10.38 -29.46
CA ALA A 334 6.84 -9.06 -29.89
C ALA A 334 6.08 -8.31 -28.78
N SER A 335 5.93 -8.95 -27.61
CA SER A 335 5.23 -8.44 -26.42
C SER A 335 6.21 -8.11 -25.28
N GLN A 336 7.46 -7.78 -25.60
CA GLN A 336 8.57 -7.65 -24.64
C GLN A 336 8.79 -6.24 -24.13
N ASN A 337 9.52 -6.14 -23.01
CA ASN A 337 10.05 -4.89 -22.47
C ASN A 337 8.96 -3.89 -22.09
N LEU A 338 7.77 -4.37 -21.72
CA LEU A 338 6.65 -3.52 -21.37
C LEU A 338 6.63 -3.23 -19.88
N LEU A 339 6.57 -1.94 -19.56
CA LEU A 339 6.30 -1.38 -18.24
C LEU A 339 5.27 -0.27 -18.40
N PRO A 340 3.99 -0.61 -18.69
CA PRO A 340 2.94 0.39 -18.79
C PRO A 340 2.74 1.06 -17.44
N TRP A 341 2.57 2.38 -17.46
CA TRP A 341 2.19 3.11 -16.26
C TRP A 341 0.79 2.69 -15.83
N ARG A 342 0.63 2.41 -14.54
CA ARG A 342 -0.66 2.13 -13.92
C ARG A 342 -0.98 3.24 -12.94
N SER A 343 -1.98 4.05 -13.27
CA SER A 343 -2.43 5.12 -12.39
C SER A 343 -2.85 4.56 -11.04
N ARG A 344 -2.28 5.12 -9.96
CA ARG A 344 -2.74 4.84 -8.61
C ARG A 344 -4.11 5.48 -8.38
N PRO A 345 -4.89 5.02 -7.38
CA PRO A 345 -6.11 5.69 -6.98
C PRO A 345 -5.88 7.20 -6.88
N SER A 346 -6.66 7.97 -7.64
CA SER A 346 -6.60 9.42 -7.64
C SER A 346 -7.77 9.96 -6.85
N PRO A 347 -7.54 10.91 -5.93
CA PRO A 347 -6.24 11.53 -5.63
C PRO A 347 -5.31 10.54 -4.90
N ASN A 348 -3.97 10.73 -4.97
CA ASN A 348 -2.98 9.87 -4.29
C ASN A 348 -2.14 10.70 -3.27
N PRO A 349 -2.33 10.54 -1.95
CA PRO A 349 -3.40 9.75 -1.36
C PRO A 349 -4.75 10.40 -1.69
N PRO A 350 -5.90 9.73 -1.50
CA PRO A 350 -7.22 10.32 -1.74
C PRO A 350 -7.24 11.71 -1.11
N ALA A 351 -7.73 12.72 -1.84
CA ALA A 351 -7.58 14.11 -1.40
C ALA A 351 -8.25 14.20 -0.03
N GLY A 352 -7.47 14.59 0.97
CA GLY A 352 -7.93 14.52 2.36
C GLY A 352 -7.75 13.17 3.02
N ALA A 353 -6.69 12.41 2.71
CA ALA A 353 -6.23 11.29 3.56
C ALA A 353 -5.36 11.72 4.74
N GLY A 354 -5.01 13.00 4.80
CA GLY A 354 -4.42 13.61 5.99
C GLY A 354 -2.90 13.63 5.96
N THR A 355 -2.34 13.71 7.16
CA THR A 355 -0.89 13.83 7.37
C THR A 355 -0.32 12.77 8.30
N GLN A 356 -1.16 12.08 9.08
CA GLN A 356 -0.71 11.07 10.04
C GLN A 356 -1.79 10.04 10.38
N PHE A 357 -1.37 8.84 10.77
CA PHE A 357 -2.25 7.86 11.42
C PHE A 357 -2.52 8.23 12.89
N GLN A 358 -3.73 7.96 13.36
CA GLN A 358 -4.15 8.24 14.74
C GLN A 358 -4.10 7.01 15.65
N ASN A 359 -4.08 5.81 15.08
CA ASN A 359 -4.09 4.55 15.81
C ASN A 359 -3.34 3.43 15.08
N ALA A 360 -3.25 2.27 15.72
CA ALA A 360 -2.79 1.03 15.10
C ALA A 360 -3.86 0.45 14.17
N VAL A 361 -3.46 -0.47 13.29
CA VAL A 361 -4.39 -1.24 12.45
C VAL A 361 -5.38 -2.00 13.34
N GLN A 362 -6.66 -1.91 12.99
CA GLN A 362 -7.76 -2.60 13.64
C GLN A 362 -8.24 -3.75 12.75
N HIS A 363 -8.45 -4.94 13.31
CA HIS A 363 -8.99 -6.10 12.61
C HIS A 363 -10.36 -6.46 13.20
N LEU A 364 -11.41 -6.24 12.42
CA LEU A 364 -12.81 -6.43 12.77
C LEU A 364 -13.42 -7.49 11.83
N ASP A 365 -13.14 -8.75 12.13
CA ASP A 365 -13.50 -9.90 11.28
C ASP A 365 -12.88 -9.75 9.88
N THR A 366 -13.70 -9.46 8.87
CA THR A 366 -13.29 -9.24 7.48
C THR A 366 -12.88 -7.80 7.17
N LEU A 367 -13.18 -6.84 8.05
CA LEU A 367 -12.81 -5.44 7.89
C LEU A 367 -11.49 -5.14 8.60
N HIS A 368 -10.53 -4.58 7.86
CA HIS A 368 -9.29 -4.04 8.39
C HIS A 368 -9.29 -2.53 8.19
N ALA A 369 -9.04 -1.77 9.26
CA ALA A 369 -9.16 -0.33 9.23
C ALA A 369 -8.09 0.38 10.04
N ARG A 370 -7.74 1.61 9.62
CA ARG A 370 -6.81 2.47 10.36
C ARG A 370 -7.18 3.93 10.15
N ASP A 371 -7.24 4.66 11.25
CA ASP A 371 -7.66 6.05 11.27
C ASP A 371 -6.51 6.98 10.93
N THR A 372 -6.84 8.05 10.24
CA THR A 372 -6.01 9.22 9.96
C THR A 372 -6.63 10.44 10.65
N ASP A 373 -5.94 11.57 10.62
CA ASP A 373 -6.45 12.85 11.12
C ASP A 373 -7.73 13.35 10.41
N VAL A 374 -8.10 12.77 9.25
CA VAL A 374 -9.18 13.28 8.39
C VAL A 374 -10.09 12.21 7.80
N GLY A 375 -9.81 10.93 8.04
CA GLY A 375 -10.66 9.80 7.63
C GLY A 375 -10.07 8.45 8.03
N GLN A 376 -10.50 7.39 7.35
CA GLN A 376 -10.10 6.01 7.66
C GLN A 376 -9.81 5.23 6.38
N PHE A 377 -8.67 4.53 6.34
CA PHE A 377 -8.45 3.48 5.36
C PHE A 377 -9.24 2.25 5.75
N ARG A 378 -9.96 1.63 4.80
CA ARG A 378 -10.73 0.41 4.98
C ARG A 378 -10.35 -0.61 3.91
N VAL A 379 -10.10 -1.83 4.33
CA VAL A 379 -9.88 -2.98 3.46
C VAL A 379 -10.77 -4.10 3.94
N VAL A 380 -11.77 -4.46 3.14
CA VAL A 380 -12.63 -5.62 3.40
C VAL A 380 -12.02 -6.82 2.69
N CYS A 381 -11.51 -7.73 3.50
CA CYS A 381 -11.00 -9.01 3.05
C CYS A 381 -12.12 -10.05 3.15
N GLY A 382 -12.59 -10.59 2.02
CA GLY A 382 -13.65 -11.60 2.00
C GLY A 382 -13.62 -12.46 0.73
N PRO A 383 -14.71 -13.20 0.44
CA PRO A 383 -14.95 -13.78 -0.88
C PRO A 383 -14.77 -12.75 -2.00
N ALA A 384 -14.43 -13.20 -3.21
CA ALA A 384 -14.04 -12.32 -4.30
C ALA A 384 -15.09 -11.23 -4.66
N ASP A 385 -16.37 -11.48 -4.41
CA ASP A 385 -17.49 -10.56 -4.67
C ASP A 385 -17.74 -9.53 -3.55
N THR A 386 -17.11 -9.68 -2.38
CA THR A 386 -17.25 -8.73 -1.26
C THR A 386 -15.97 -7.97 -0.93
N ARG A 387 -14.88 -8.22 -1.67
CA ARG A 387 -13.62 -7.50 -1.50
C ARG A 387 -13.77 -6.04 -1.92
N SER A 388 -13.40 -5.14 -1.03
CA SER A 388 -13.34 -3.71 -1.31
C SER A 388 -12.18 -3.09 -0.55
N ALA A 389 -11.66 -1.98 -1.07
CA ALA A 389 -10.76 -1.13 -0.32
C ALA A 389 -10.98 0.32 -0.71
N GLU A 390 -10.98 1.18 0.28
CA GLU A 390 -11.28 2.59 0.11
C GLU A 390 -10.66 3.43 1.23
N PHE A 391 -10.56 4.73 0.99
CA PHE A 391 -10.39 5.72 2.03
C PHE A 391 -11.72 6.46 2.21
N VAL A 392 -12.19 6.54 3.44
CA VAL A 392 -13.46 7.22 3.76
C VAL A 392 -13.17 8.39 4.70
N ALA A 393 -13.41 9.61 4.22
CA ALA A 393 -13.19 10.84 4.98
C ALA A 393 -14.14 10.94 6.20
N TRP A 394 -13.70 11.58 7.27
CA TRP A 394 -14.57 11.99 8.36
C TRP A 394 -15.57 13.04 7.88
N ALA A 395 -16.79 12.98 8.41
CA ALA A 395 -17.75 14.04 8.16
C ALA A 395 -17.20 15.39 8.69
N VAL A 396 -17.36 16.46 7.92
CA VAL A 396 -16.80 17.78 8.21
C VAL A 396 -17.91 18.75 8.62
N ALA A 397 -17.72 19.47 9.72
CA ALA A 397 -18.66 20.50 10.15
C ALA A 397 -18.63 21.67 9.15
N PRO A 398 -19.78 22.08 8.57
CA PRO A 398 -19.79 23.20 7.64
C PRO A 398 -19.64 24.54 8.35
N ALA A 399 -19.22 25.57 7.62
CA ALA A 399 -19.41 26.96 8.03
C ALA A 399 -20.87 27.37 7.73
N LEU A 400 -21.63 27.65 8.78
CA LEU A 400 -23.04 27.99 8.75
C LEU A 400 -23.23 29.50 8.71
N ASP A 401 -24.04 29.97 7.78
CA ASP A 401 -24.51 31.35 7.67
C ASP A 401 -26.02 31.44 7.93
N ILE A 402 -26.48 32.61 8.36
CA ILE A 402 -27.87 32.87 8.72
C ILE A 402 -28.37 34.18 8.10
N ALA A 403 -29.58 34.15 7.57
CA ALA A 403 -30.28 35.33 7.10
C ALA A 403 -31.78 35.21 7.39
N GLN A 404 -32.46 36.35 7.52
CA GLN A 404 -33.93 36.36 7.59
C GLN A 404 -34.53 36.15 6.19
N ALA A 405 -35.57 35.32 6.10
CA ALA A 405 -36.35 35.09 4.88
C ALA A 405 -37.86 35.18 5.19
N GLY A 406 -38.37 36.41 5.32
CA GLY A 406 -39.76 36.64 5.75
C GLY A 406 -39.94 36.28 7.22
N ASN A 407 -40.84 35.33 7.51
CA ASN A 407 -41.08 34.76 8.83
C ASN A 407 -40.28 33.45 9.07
N GLN A 408 -39.33 33.15 8.20
CA GLN A 408 -38.45 31.98 8.29
C GLN A 408 -37.01 32.41 8.50
N VAL A 409 -36.21 31.49 9.01
CA VAL A 409 -34.75 31.61 9.10
C VAL A 409 -34.12 30.85 7.93
N ARG A 410 -33.38 31.56 7.08
CA ARG A 410 -32.57 30.97 6.02
C ARG A 410 -31.20 30.62 6.58
N LEU A 411 -30.94 29.33 6.67
CA LEU A 411 -29.63 28.76 6.95
C LEU A 411 -28.96 28.40 5.63
N SER A 412 -27.68 28.76 5.46
CA SER A 412 -26.91 28.35 4.28
C SER A 412 -25.48 27.98 4.61
N TRP A 413 -24.90 27.07 3.83
CA TRP A 413 -23.51 26.64 3.98
C TRP A 413 -22.97 26.09 2.66
N LEU A 414 -21.64 26.02 2.54
CA LEU A 414 -20.98 25.38 1.40
C LEU A 414 -20.85 23.88 1.61
N HIS A 415 -21.19 23.11 0.58
CA HIS A 415 -21.11 21.66 0.59
C HIS A 415 -19.65 21.16 0.70
N GLN A 416 -19.40 20.38 1.74
CA GLN A 416 -18.15 19.64 1.93
C GLN A 416 -18.28 18.25 1.29
N ALA A 417 -17.35 17.90 0.39
CA ALA A 417 -17.39 16.64 -0.37
C ALA A 417 -17.38 15.37 0.50
N ALA A 418 -16.90 15.46 1.74
CA ALA A 418 -16.91 14.35 2.69
C ALA A 418 -18.30 14.02 3.25
N ASN A 419 -19.25 14.96 3.18
CA ASN A 419 -20.59 14.79 3.76
C ASN A 419 -21.58 14.33 2.69
N GLN A 420 -22.41 13.35 3.01
CA GLN A 420 -23.54 12.95 2.17
C GLN A 420 -24.84 13.64 2.59
N THR A 421 -24.97 13.96 3.88
CA THR A 421 -26.14 14.62 4.45
C THR A 421 -25.73 15.64 5.51
N TYR A 422 -26.66 16.50 5.90
CA TYR A 422 -26.49 17.49 6.95
C TYR A 422 -27.65 17.41 7.95
N GLN A 423 -27.34 17.38 9.24
CA GLN A 423 -28.32 17.44 10.30
C GLN A 423 -28.46 18.88 10.80
N VAL A 424 -29.65 19.46 10.70
CA VAL A 424 -29.96 20.81 11.19
C VAL A 424 -30.57 20.70 12.57
N TRP A 425 -29.98 21.37 13.55
CA TRP A 425 -30.45 21.37 14.93
C TRP A 425 -30.75 22.79 15.40
N ARG A 426 -31.79 22.93 16.23
CA ARG A 426 -32.23 24.20 16.84
C ARG A 426 -32.30 24.08 18.36
N SER A 427 -31.90 25.12 19.07
CA SER A 427 -32.07 25.25 20.51
C SER A 427 -32.84 26.51 20.85
N ALA A 428 -33.64 26.47 21.91
CA ALA A 428 -34.27 27.64 22.51
C ALA A 428 -33.47 28.02 23.77
N ASP A 429 -33.11 29.31 23.86
CA ASP A 429 -32.49 29.98 25.01
C ASP A 429 -31.08 29.53 25.40
N LEU A 430 -30.58 28.44 24.82
CA LEU A 430 -29.22 27.94 25.03
C LEU A 430 -28.40 28.17 23.76
N PRO A 431 -27.59 29.25 23.70
CA PRO A 431 -26.67 29.47 22.58
C PRO A 431 -25.66 28.34 22.43
N TYR A 432 -25.21 27.79 23.55
CA TYR A 432 -24.25 26.69 23.59
C TYR A 432 -24.98 25.38 23.92
N PHE A 433 -25.52 24.75 22.89
CA PHE A 433 -26.04 23.39 22.98
C PHE A 433 -25.18 22.42 22.17
N ASP A 434 -25.24 21.14 22.57
CA ASP A 434 -24.59 20.03 21.88
C ASP A 434 -25.59 18.91 21.53
N PRO A 435 -25.93 18.76 20.23
CA PRO A 435 -26.69 17.63 19.72
C PRO A 435 -26.13 16.26 20.12
N GLY A 436 -24.81 16.12 20.22
CA GLY A 436 -24.16 14.86 20.62
C GLY A 436 -24.49 14.45 22.06
N ALA A 437 -24.78 15.42 22.93
CA ALA A 437 -25.24 15.21 24.29
C ALA A 437 -26.78 15.14 24.41
N GLY A 438 -27.50 15.09 23.29
CA GLY A 438 -28.97 15.09 23.26
C GLY A 438 -29.60 16.45 23.58
N GLN A 439 -28.85 17.55 23.43
CA GLN A 439 -29.37 18.91 23.61
C GLN A 439 -29.89 19.48 22.29
N GLY A 440 -30.85 20.40 22.39
CA GLY A 440 -31.53 20.95 21.23
C GLY A 440 -32.50 19.97 20.58
N ALA A 441 -33.11 20.43 19.50
CA ALA A 441 -34.14 19.75 18.73
C ALA A 441 -33.61 19.49 17.32
N TRP A 442 -33.73 18.25 16.84
CA TRP A 442 -33.44 17.92 15.45
C TRP A 442 -34.56 18.45 14.57
N VAL A 443 -34.23 19.37 13.66
CA VAL A 443 -35.20 20.06 12.80
C VAL A 443 -35.33 19.37 11.46
N ALA A 444 -34.22 19.01 10.81
CA ALA A 444 -34.23 18.40 9.49
C ALA A 444 -32.94 17.62 9.17
N ALA A 445 -33.04 16.74 8.18
CA ALA A 445 -31.91 16.23 7.42
C ALA A 445 -31.94 16.81 6.00
N VAL A 446 -30.82 17.38 5.56
CA VAL A 446 -30.65 17.93 4.21
C VAL A 446 -29.69 17.03 3.46
N ALA A 447 -30.18 16.32 2.45
CA ALA A 447 -29.36 15.49 1.58
C ALA A 447 -28.49 16.37 0.68
N ALA A 448 -27.27 15.92 0.40
CA ALA A 448 -26.35 16.59 -0.51
C ALA A 448 -26.27 15.91 -1.88
N ASP A 449 -27.23 15.04 -2.21
CA ASP A 449 -27.22 14.19 -3.40
C ASP A 449 -26.94 15.00 -4.67
N GLY A 450 -25.77 14.76 -5.27
CA GLY A 450 -25.34 15.41 -6.51
C GLY A 450 -24.86 16.86 -6.36
N ALA A 451 -24.77 17.40 -5.14
CA ALA A 451 -24.17 18.71 -4.91
C ALA A 451 -22.67 18.67 -5.18
N ALA A 452 -22.15 19.64 -5.94
CA ALA A 452 -20.71 19.80 -6.13
C ALA A 452 -20.05 20.29 -4.83
N HIS A 453 -18.76 20.00 -4.65
CA HIS A 453 -17.97 20.66 -3.60
C HIS A 453 -18.10 22.19 -3.74
N ASP A 454 -18.25 22.87 -2.61
CA ASP A 454 -18.47 24.33 -2.51
C ASP A 454 -19.78 24.84 -3.13
N GLN A 455 -20.71 23.95 -3.47
CA GLN A 455 -22.08 24.37 -3.80
C GLN A 455 -22.79 24.86 -2.53
N GLU A 456 -23.46 26.02 -2.60
CA GLU A 456 -24.30 26.50 -1.50
C GLU A 456 -25.52 25.59 -1.32
N LEU A 457 -25.71 25.10 -0.10
CA LEU A 457 -26.90 24.42 0.37
C LEU A 457 -27.70 25.38 1.24
N VAL A 458 -29.02 25.29 1.16
CA VAL A 458 -29.95 26.19 1.86
C VAL A 458 -31.03 25.39 2.55
N TYR A 459 -31.34 25.75 3.79
CA TYR A 459 -32.47 25.25 4.55
C TYR A 459 -33.29 26.43 5.08
N LEU A 460 -34.62 26.34 4.96
CA LEU A 460 -35.56 27.31 5.51
C LEU A 460 -36.23 26.70 6.74
N ASP A 461 -35.89 27.21 7.92
CA ASP A 461 -36.56 26.84 9.16
C ASP A 461 -37.77 27.75 9.37
N ASP A 462 -38.96 27.15 9.40
CA ASP A 462 -40.23 27.82 9.63
C ASP A 462 -40.78 27.59 11.04
N GLY A 463 -40.02 26.90 11.90
CA GLY A 463 -40.42 26.58 13.26
C GLY A 463 -41.42 25.42 13.39
N ALA A 464 -41.89 24.82 12.29
CA ALA A 464 -42.93 23.80 12.35
C ALA A 464 -42.45 22.46 12.93
N THR A 465 -41.15 22.17 12.82
CA THR A 465 -40.53 20.91 13.29
C THR A 465 -39.37 21.21 14.25
N PRO A 466 -39.14 20.37 15.27
CA PRO A 466 -40.07 19.34 15.78
C PRO A 466 -41.26 19.98 16.51
N LEU A 467 -42.30 19.18 16.76
CA LEU A 467 -43.47 19.65 17.50
C LEU A 467 -43.16 19.80 19.02
N PRO A 468 -43.78 20.78 19.70
CA PRO A 468 -44.73 21.76 19.18
C PRO A 468 -44.05 22.82 18.28
N ALA A 469 -44.78 23.31 17.29
CA ALA A 469 -44.29 24.37 16.41
C ALA A 469 -43.97 25.64 17.21
N VAL A 470 -42.92 26.34 16.81
CA VAL A 470 -42.44 27.58 17.41
C VAL A 470 -42.43 28.71 16.38
N GLU A 471 -42.45 29.95 16.84
CA GLU A 471 -42.30 31.13 15.98
C GLU A 471 -40.83 31.53 15.97
N VAL A 472 -40.07 31.14 14.93
CA VAL A 472 -38.61 31.37 14.88
C VAL A 472 -38.20 32.81 14.56
N ILE A 473 -39.16 33.65 14.17
CA ILE A 473 -39.01 35.10 13.93
C ILE A 473 -40.23 35.79 14.55
N GLY A 474 -40.01 36.73 15.45
CA GLY A 474 -41.03 37.48 16.18
C GLY A 474 -41.30 36.97 17.60
N ASP A 475 -40.67 35.88 18.04
CA ASP A 475 -40.82 35.36 19.40
C ASP A 475 -39.86 36.06 20.36
N VAL A 476 -40.30 37.20 20.87
CA VAL A 476 -39.56 37.99 21.85
C VAL A 476 -39.33 37.27 23.19
N ALA A 477 -39.96 36.12 23.44
CA ALA A 477 -39.79 35.37 24.68
C ALA A 477 -38.63 34.37 24.62
N HIS A 478 -38.23 33.94 23.41
CA HIS A 478 -37.17 32.97 23.22
C HIS A 478 -36.07 33.52 22.31
N GLN A 479 -34.89 32.90 22.37
CA GLN A 479 -33.82 33.15 21.40
C GLN A 479 -33.44 31.82 20.76
N TYR A 480 -33.45 31.77 19.44
CA TYR A 480 -33.18 30.53 18.72
C TYR A 480 -31.76 30.50 18.18
N PHE A 481 -31.13 29.34 18.34
CA PHE A 481 -29.77 29.09 17.90
C PHE A 481 -29.72 27.83 17.07
N TRP A 482 -28.90 27.84 16.02
CA TRP A 482 -28.74 26.72 15.11
C TRP A 482 -27.29 26.25 15.04
N VAL A 483 -27.17 24.93 14.87
CA VAL A 483 -25.95 24.28 14.40
C VAL A 483 -26.31 23.31 13.29
N VAL A 484 -25.37 23.13 12.37
CA VAL A 484 -25.44 22.11 11.34
C VAL A 484 -24.29 21.14 11.53
N ARG A 485 -24.56 19.84 11.40
CA ARG A 485 -23.55 18.78 11.44
C ARG A 485 -23.54 18.05 10.11
N GLY A 486 -22.37 17.92 9.48
CA GLY A 486 -22.21 17.03 8.34
C GLY A 486 -22.35 15.57 8.77
N ALA A 487 -22.82 14.71 7.88
CA ALA A 487 -22.91 13.28 8.14
C ALA A 487 -22.64 12.46 6.87
N ASN A 488 -22.03 11.30 7.05
CA ASN A 488 -21.76 10.29 6.03
C ASN A 488 -21.80 8.89 6.65
N ASP A 489 -21.43 7.86 5.90
CA ASP A 489 -21.41 6.47 6.38
C ASP A 489 -20.43 6.23 7.55
N ASN A 490 -19.53 7.16 7.83
CA ASN A 490 -18.59 7.10 8.95
C ASN A 490 -19.09 7.78 10.22
N GLY A 491 -20.24 8.44 10.15
CA GLY A 491 -20.85 9.09 11.30
C GLY A 491 -21.15 10.56 11.04
N VAL A 492 -21.05 11.36 12.09
CA VAL A 492 -21.51 12.74 12.11
C VAL A 492 -20.38 13.63 12.61
N SER A 493 -20.16 14.75 11.93
CA SER A 493 -19.14 15.73 12.29
C SER A 493 -19.39 16.37 13.66
N ASP A 494 -18.42 17.16 14.10
CA ASP A 494 -18.65 18.17 15.13
C ASP A 494 -19.71 19.19 14.69
N ASN A 495 -20.10 20.07 15.62
CA ASN A 495 -21.03 21.17 15.34
C ASN A 495 -20.36 22.23 14.46
N SER A 496 -21.12 22.80 13.52
CA SER A 496 -20.74 24.04 12.83
C SER A 496 -20.46 25.19 13.82
N ASN A 497 -20.00 26.34 13.30
CA ASN A 497 -20.19 27.57 14.05
C ASN A 497 -21.68 27.77 14.38
N ARG A 498 -21.93 28.41 15.51
CA ARG A 498 -23.27 28.70 16.00
C ARG A 498 -23.75 30.00 15.40
N VAL A 499 -24.98 29.99 14.91
CA VAL A 499 -25.70 31.17 14.46
C VAL A 499 -26.98 31.31 15.26
N GLY A 500 -27.47 32.52 15.41
CA GLY A 500 -28.67 32.79 16.20
C GLY A 500 -29.45 33.96 15.64
N GLU A 501 -30.73 33.97 15.98
CA GLU A 501 -31.69 34.98 15.61
C GLU A 501 -32.12 35.70 16.88
N PHE A 502 -32.27 37.03 16.79
CA PHE A 502 -32.56 37.88 17.92
C PHE A 502 -33.68 38.87 17.62
N ASP A 503 -34.85 38.64 18.22
CA ASP A 503 -36.04 39.48 18.07
C ASP A 503 -36.06 40.76 18.92
N PHE A 504 -34.99 41.06 19.67
CA PHE A 504 -34.90 42.29 20.45
C PHE A 504 -33.88 43.29 19.88
N ALA A 505 -34.22 44.57 19.99
CA ALA A 505 -33.29 45.64 19.65
C ALA A 505 -32.07 45.58 20.59
N LEU A 506 -30.88 45.42 20.04
CA LEU A 506 -29.64 45.60 20.79
C LEU A 506 -29.58 47.07 21.28
N VAL A 507 -29.71 47.28 22.59
CA VAL A 507 -29.53 48.59 23.21
C VAL A 507 -28.06 48.71 23.63
N PRO A 508 -27.26 49.62 23.05
CA PRO A 508 -25.86 49.77 23.46
C PRO A 508 -25.74 50.10 24.96
N GLY A 509 -24.97 49.29 25.69
CA GLY A 509 -24.65 49.55 27.10
C GLY A 509 -25.52 48.82 28.14
N GLN A 510 -26.37 47.88 27.70
CA GLN A 510 -26.87 46.77 28.51
C GLN A 510 -26.21 45.48 28.03
#